data_AF-A0A397L7F7-F1
#
_entry.id   AF-A0A397L7F7-F1
#
_cell.length_a   1.000
_cell.length_b   1.000
_cell.length_c   1.000
_cell.angle_alpha   90.00
_cell.angle_beta   90.00
_cell.angle_gamma   90.00
#
_symmetry.space_group_name_H-M   'P 1'
#
loop_
_entity.id
_entity.type
_entity.pdbx_description
1 polymer ?
#
loop_
_entity_poly.entity_id
_entity_poly.type
_entity_poly.pdbx_seq_one_letter_code
_entity_poly.pdbx_strand_id
1 'polypeptide(L)'
;MSAEFGPSVPFPHIGDNVTTCMRKGLEPSPAIYDPLGPVDPVKRDNLLQHLKPHEEIPHGEAHEDIEFYRILITPRPWPIKEYGWLIENHIAAYIRVLIQRSKQDPSPFLSKRVAFIDSWFLQSWVHDYKEFEAKPEMVKFKGSGYEGLANGLIPTYIQTKLRWFTYVDHLYGVLNTGGNHWVGFHVDLHKEKVDCYDSIVGEQTLESELRMLNFFRPLTGMIPAILNALIPDDIRVPTKKKFVFRRRTKRIVPQNNLRGDCGVYALKFVECLALGVAFDGISDENIQGLRMKMAADVFDEGNCSLVSRYVRYSSDKPQTIPQNRKIFNKSADSSS
;
A
#
# COMPACT_ATOMS: atom_id res chain seq x y z
N MET A 1 17.29 18.69 -25.30
CA MET A 1 16.52 19.84 -24.78
C MET A 1 15.56 19.30 -23.73
N SER A 2 15.84 19.61 -22.47
CA SER A 2 15.21 19.00 -21.31
C SER A 2 13.99 19.84 -20.91
N ALA A 3 12.79 19.39 -21.27
CA ALA A 3 11.54 20.05 -20.89
C ALA A 3 11.16 19.66 -19.45
N GLU A 4 11.43 20.61 -18.55
CA GLU A 4 10.53 21.12 -17.51
C GLU A 4 9.78 20.09 -16.65
N PHE A 5 10.43 19.67 -15.57
CA PHE A 5 9.71 19.45 -14.32
C PHE A 5 9.15 20.82 -13.90
N GLY A 6 7.83 20.88 -13.66
CA GLY A 6 7.12 22.12 -13.36
C GLY A 6 7.70 22.94 -12.22
N PRO A 7 7.28 24.22 -12.07
CA PRO A 7 7.87 25.14 -11.11
C PRO A 7 7.79 24.61 -9.68
N SER A 8 8.85 24.85 -8.89
CA SER A 8 8.86 24.57 -7.46
C SER A 8 7.77 25.38 -6.77
N VAL A 9 6.75 24.71 -6.25
CA VAL A 9 5.74 25.37 -5.42
C VAL A 9 6.37 25.70 -4.06
N PRO A 10 6.26 26.95 -3.57
CA PRO A 10 6.72 27.33 -2.25
C PRO A 10 6.03 26.49 -1.15
N PHE A 11 6.83 26.01 -0.21
CA PHE A 11 6.43 25.18 0.93
C PHE A 11 5.26 25.81 1.72
N PRO A 12 4.15 25.10 1.97
CA PRO A 12 3.22 25.47 3.02
C PRO A 12 3.94 25.34 4.36
N HIS A 13 3.95 26.44 5.10
CA HIS A 13 4.46 26.50 6.47
C HIS A 13 3.84 25.40 7.33
N ILE A 14 4.66 24.77 8.19
CA ILE A 14 4.17 24.07 9.37
C ILE A 14 3.60 25.15 10.28
N GLY A 15 2.29 25.40 10.20
CA GLY A 15 1.65 26.50 10.92
C GLY A 15 0.13 26.35 11.00
N ASP A 16 -0.31 25.94 12.18
CA ASP A 16 -1.51 26.35 12.90
C ASP A 16 -2.88 26.35 12.19
N ASN A 17 -3.68 25.33 12.56
CA ASN A 17 -5.11 25.12 12.31
C ASN A 17 -5.42 24.34 11.02
N VAL A 18 -5.96 23.12 11.00
CA VAL A 18 -7.00 22.51 11.85
C VAL A 18 -6.87 20.98 11.81
N THR A 19 -6.56 20.37 12.95
CA THR A 19 -6.78 18.94 13.32
C THR A 19 -7.04 17.95 12.17
N THR A 20 -6.04 17.21 11.68
CA THR A 20 -6.00 15.72 11.66
C THR A 20 -4.68 15.17 11.07
N CYS A 21 -3.49 15.72 11.40
CA CYS A 21 -2.27 15.06 10.91
C CYS A 21 -0.97 15.24 11.70
N MET A 22 -1.06 15.63 12.96
CA MET A 22 -0.14 15.12 13.97
C MET A 22 -1.01 14.58 15.10
N ARG A 23 -0.69 13.41 15.66
CA ARG A 23 -1.27 13.05 16.95
C ARG A 23 -0.74 14.09 17.94
N LYS A 24 -1.62 14.99 18.41
CA LYS A 24 -1.24 16.06 19.35
C LYS A 24 -0.39 15.48 20.49
N GLY A 25 0.78 16.07 20.74
CA GLY A 25 1.63 15.73 21.88
C GLY A 25 2.68 14.64 21.68
N LEU A 26 3.07 14.32 20.44
CA LEU A 26 4.20 13.43 20.15
C LEU A 26 5.30 14.19 19.42
N GLU A 27 6.52 14.14 19.95
CA GLU A 27 7.71 14.66 19.28
C GLU A 27 8.03 13.83 18.03
N PRO A 28 8.34 14.46 16.88
CA PRO A 28 8.77 13.74 15.69
C PRO A 28 10.01 12.89 15.94
N SER A 29 10.13 11.79 15.19
CA SER A 29 11.36 10.99 15.20
C SER A 29 12.55 11.83 14.70
N PRO A 30 13.76 11.68 15.27
CA PRO A 30 14.96 12.32 14.72
C PRO A 30 15.35 11.80 13.32
N ALA A 31 14.82 10.64 12.89
CA ALA A 31 14.98 10.12 11.54
C ALA A 31 13.82 10.47 10.59
N ILE A 32 12.86 11.30 11.03
CA ILE A 32 11.73 11.69 10.19
C ILE A 32 12.23 12.33 8.88
N TYR A 33 11.57 12.00 7.78
CA TYR A 33 11.81 12.59 6.47
C TYR A 33 10.50 13.15 5.93
N ASP A 34 10.61 14.07 4.97
CA ASP A 34 9.46 14.56 4.24
C ASP A 34 9.05 13.53 3.17
N PRO A 35 7.89 12.86 3.31
CA PRO A 35 7.43 11.90 2.32
C PRO A 35 7.00 12.60 1.02
N LEU A 36 6.64 13.87 1.04
CA LEU A 36 6.12 14.61 -0.12
C LEU A 36 7.17 15.53 -0.75
N GLY A 37 8.32 15.69 -0.09
CA GLY A 37 9.47 16.43 -0.58
C GLY A 37 10.11 15.81 -1.83
N PRO A 38 10.98 16.56 -2.53
CA PRO A 38 11.59 16.11 -3.77
C PRO A 38 12.35 14.79 -3.61
N VAL A 39 12.51 14.08 -4.73
CA VAL A 39 13.37 12.88 -4.78
C VAL A 39 14.82 13.28 -4.55
N ASP A 40 15.56 12.45 -3.81
CA ASP A 40 17.01 12.61 -3.70
C ASP A 40 17.65 12.53 -5.10
N PRO A 41 18.44 13.54 -5.52
CA PRO A 41 18.99 13.58 -6.88
C PRO A 41 19.87 12.36 -7.21
N VAL A 42 20.62 11.84 -6.24
CA VAL A 42 21.50 10.68 -6.45
C VAL A 42 20.65 9.42 -6.67
N LYS A 43 19.63 9.18 -5.83
CA LYS A 43 18.72 8.04 -6.02
C LYS A 43 18.00 8.11 -7.36
N ARG A 44 17.54 9.30 -7.75
CA ARG A 44 16.91 9.56 -9.05
C ARG A 44 17.86 9.22 -10.20
N ASP A 45 19.08 9.77 -10.16
CA ASP A 45 20.03 9.63 -11.25
C ASP A 45 20.49 8.17 -11.40
N ASN A 46 20.66 7.45 -10.29
CA ASN A 46 20.93 6.01 -10.29
C ASN A 46 19.81 5.21 -10.99
N LEU A 47 18.54 5.51 -10.69
CA LEU A 47 17.40 4.88 -11.36
C LEU A 47 17.39 5.21 -12.86
N LEU A 48 17.56 6.48 -13.23
CA LEU A 48 17.56 6.89 -14.64
C LEU A 48 18.72 6.24 -15.40
N GLN A 49 19.90 6.12 -14.79
CA GLN A 49 21.04 5.42 -15.38
C GLN A 49 20.74 3.93 -15.61
N HIS A 50 20.04 3.27 -14.67
CA HIS A 50 19.62 1.88 -14.83
C HIS A 50 18.64 1.68 -15.99
N LEU A 51 17.74 2.64 -16.22
CA LEU A 51 16.73 2.55 -17.29
C LEU A 51 17.25 2.97 -18.68
N LYS A 52 18.32 3.78 -18.73
CA LYS A 52 18.88 4.32 -19.97
C LYS A 52 19.13 3.30 -21.08
N PRO A 53 19.67 2.08 -20.82
CA PRO A 53 19.89 1.08 -21.87
C PRO A 53 18.60 0.56 -22.52
N HIS A 54 17.44 0.84 -21.94
CA HIS A 54 16.13 0.32 -22.35
C HIS A 54 15.19 1.42 -22.88
N GLU A 55 15.68 2.64 -23.07
CA GLU A 55 14.87 3.81 -23.46
C GLU A 55 14.19 3.61 -24.83
N GLU A 56 14.86 2.93 -25.76
CA GLU A 56 14.35 2.66 -27.11
C GLU A 56 13.35 1.49 -27.16
N ILE A 57 13.24 0.68 -26.08
CA ILE A 57 12.31 -0.44 -26.04
C ILE A 57 10.88 0.10 -25.91
N PRO A 58 9.93 -0.32 -26.76
CA PRO A 58 8.53 0.09 -26.64
C PRO A 58 7.95 -0.17 -25.24
N HIS A 59 7.04 0.69 -24.81
CA HIS A 59 6.36 0.56 -23.52
C HIS A 59 5.52 -0.74 -23.51
N GLY A 60 5.70 -1.57 -22.49
CA GLY A 60 5.06 -2.89 -22.39
C GLY A 60 5.81 -4.04 -23.04
N GLU A 61 6.96 -3.78 -23.67
CA GLU A 61 7.80 -4.82 -24.31
C GLU A 61 9.12 -5.07 -23.58
N ALA A 62 9.51 -4.21 -22.62
CA ALA A 62 10.71 -4.45 -21.83
C ALA A 62 10.53 -5.57 -20.79
N HIS A 63 11.64 -6.01 -20.21
CA HIS A 63 11.61 -6.98 -19.12
C HIS A 63 10.84 -6.42 -17.91
N GLU A 64 10.22 -7.30 -17.13
CA GLU A 64 9.26 -6.92 -16.07
C GLU A 64 9.85 -5.97 -15.01
N ASP A 65 11.15 -6.06 -14.73
CA ASP A 65 11.85 -5.17 -13.79
C ASP A 65 12.02 -3.75 -14.34
N ILE A 66 12.32 -3.60 -15.62
CA ILE A 66 12.38 -2.30 -16.30
C ILE A 66 10.98 -1.71 -16.42
N GLU A 67 9.98 -2.50 -16.84
CA GLU A 67 8.61 -2.03 -16.95
C GLU A 67 8.04 -1.59 -15.60
N PHE A 68 8.38 -2.26 -14.50
CA PHE A 68 7.98 -1.84 -13.15
C PHE A 68 8.34 -0.37 -12.88
N TYR A 69 9.58 0.03 -13.18
CA TYR A 69 10.00 1.41 -12.94
C TYR A 69 9.45 2.37 -14.00
N ARG A 70 9.35 1.97 -15.27
CA ARG A 70 8.75 2.80 -16.33
C ARG A 70 7.28 3.11 -16.06
N ILE A 71 6.50 2.14 -15.58
CA ILE A 71 5.09 2.33 -15.17
C ILE A 71 4.97 3.42 -14.10
N LEU A 72 5.92 3.47 -13.15
CA LEU A 72 5.95 4.52 -12.15
C LEU A 72 6.32 5.87 -12.77
N ILE A 73 7.42 5.95 -13.52
CA ILE A 73 8.04 7.25 -13.86
C ILE A 73 7.59 7.85 -15.18
N THR A 74 6.95 7.11 -16.10
CA THR A 74 6.52 7.67 -17.39
C THR A 74 5.44 8.75 -17.17
N PRO A 75 5.71 10.01 -17.55
CA PRO A 75 4.77 11.10 -17.34
C PRO A 75 3.54 10.97 -18.25
N ARG A 76 2.46 11.68 -17.89
CA ARG A 76 1.28 11.82 -18.74
C ARG A 76 1.56 12.78 -19.92
N PRO A 77 0.84 12.63 -21.05
CA PRO A 77 -0.13 11.58 -21.37
C PRO A 77 0.55 10.23 -21.59
N TRP A 78 -0.04 9.16 -21.06
CA TRP A 78 0.53 7.83 -21.20
C TRP A 78 0.33 7.28 -22.62
N PRO A 79 1.30 6.50 -23.14
CA PRO A 79 1.20 5.91 -24.48
C PRO A 79 0.05 4.90 -24.59
N ILE A 80 -0.30 4.27 -23.47
CA ILE A 80 -1.42 3.34 -23.34
C ILE A 80 -2.26 3.83 -22.15
N LYS A 81 -3.60 3.81 -22.30
CA LYS A 81 -4.56 4.37 -21.33
C LYS A 81 -4.32 3.95 -19.87
N GLU A 82 -3.90 2.71 -19.67
CA GLU A 82 -3.71 2.10 -18.34
C GLU A 82 -2.23 1.89 -18.00
N TYR A 83 -1.31 2.42 -18.80
CA TYR A 83 0.13 2.14 -18.65
C TYR A 83 0.65 2.45 -17.25
N GLY A 84 0.34 3.63 -16.71
CA GLY A 84 0.82 4.02 -15.39
C GLY A 84 -0.01 3.50 -14.21
N TRP A 85 -0.95 2.57 -14.42
CA TRP A 85 -1.78 2.04 -13.34
C TRP A 85 -0.95 1.09 -12.48
N LEU A 86 -0.87 1.38 -11.18
CA LEU A 86 -0.13 0.50 -10.28
C LEU A 86 -0.85 -0.83 -10.12
N ILE A 87 -0.09 -1.91 -10.32
CA ILE A 87 -0.48 -3.28 -10.01
C ILE A 87 0.07 -3.74 -8.66
N GLU A 88 -0.38 -4.90 -8.20
CA GLU A 88 -0.01 -5.54 -6.93
C GLU A 88 1.50 -5.48 -6.62
N ASN A 89 2.37 -5.73 -7.62
CA ASN A 89 3.82 -5.68 -7.44
C ASN A 89 4.32 -4.32 -6.92
N HIS A 90 3.76 -3.22 -7.42
CA HIS A 90 4.16 -1.87 -7.01
C HIS A 90 3.72 -1.58 -5.57
N ILE A 91 2.49 -2.02 -5.24
CA ILE A 91 1.95 -1.91 -3.88
C ILE A 91 2.82 -2.69 -2.90
N ALA A 92 3.10 -3.96 -3.20
CA ALA A 92 3.93 -4.82 -2.37
C ALA A 92 5.34 -4.25 -2.18
N ALA A 93 6.00 -3.82 -3.26
CA ALA A 93 7.36 -3.30 -3.20
C ALA A 93 7.46 -2.06 -2.32
N TYR A 94 6.53 -1.11 -2.44
CA TYR A 94 6.57 0.11 -1.62
C TYR A 94 6.20 -0.16 -0.16
N ILE A 95 5.22 -1.03 0.11
CA ILE A 95 4.93 -1.47 1.49
C ILE A 95 6.17 -2.11 2.14
N ARG A 96 6.95 -2.89 1.38
CA ARG A 96 8.20 -3.50 1.87
C ARG A 96 9.28 -2.46 2.18
N VAL A 97 9.37 -1.39 1.41
CA VAL A 97 10.22 -0.23 1.76
C VAL A 97 9.80 0.34 3.12
N LEU A 98 8.49 0.52 3.36
CA LEU A 98 8.00 1.02 4.65
C LEU A 98 8.27 0.04 5.81
N ILE A 99 8.18 -1.28 5.58
CA ILE A 99 8.57 -2.29 6.58
C ILE A 99 10.07 -2.20 6.90
N GLN A 100 10.92 -1.99 5.89
CA GLN A 100 12.36 -1.86 6.11
C GLN A 100 12.70 -0.58 6.87
N ARG A 101 12.07 0.54 6.51
CA ARG A 101 12.19 1.80 7.24
C ARG A 101 11.75 1.65 8.70
N SER A 102 10.70 0.88 8.99
CA SER A 102 10.23 0.72 10.38
C SER A 102 11.24 0.08 11.31
N LYS A 103 12.12 -0.76 10.75
CA LYS A 103 13.18 -1.49 11.45
C LYS A 103 14.45 -0.67 11.72
N GLN A 104 14.56 0.53 11.14
CA GLN A 104 15.69 1.41 11.40
C GLN A 104 15.70 1.87 12.86
N ASP A 105 16.88 2.20 13.37
CA ASP A 105 17.03 2.82 14.69
C ASP A 105 17.91 4.08 14.58
N PRO A 106 17.34 5.29 14.78
CA PRO A 106 15.93 5.54 15.07
C PRO A 106 15.02 5.26 13.86
N SER A 107 13.82 4.72 14.13
CA SER A 107 12.78 4.52 13.10
C SER A 107 12.22 5.87 12.67
N PRO A 108 12.00 6.15 11.38
CA PRO A 108 11.50 7.46 10.92
C PRO A 108 10.03 7.70 11.29
N PHE A 109 9.27 6.66 11.63
CA PHE A 109 7.84 6.76 11.90
C PHE A 109 7.56 7.36 13.28
N LEU A 110 6.37 7.96 13.41
CA LEU A 110 5.92 8.61 14.66
C LEU A 110 5.89 7.64 15.85
N SER A 111 5.71 6.35 15.59
CA SER A 111 5.70 5.30 16.61
C SER A 111 6.50 4.09 16.14
N LYS A 112 7.28 3.49 17.06
CA LYS A 112 7.92 2.18 16.86
C LYS A 112 6.90 1.01 16.91
N ARG A 113 5.66 1.27 17.33
CA ARG A 113 4.59 0.28 17.52
C ARG A 113 3.67 0.18 16.30
N VAL A 114 4.26 0.12 15.11
CA VAL A 114 3.54 0.05 13.83
C VAL A 114 3.94 -1.21 13.06
N ALA A 115 3.03 -1.74 12.26
CA ALA A 115 3.32 -2.75 11.26
C ALA A 115 2.61 -2.43 9.95
N PHE A 116 3.17 -2.90 8.84
CA PHE A 116 2.56 -2.80 7.52
C PHE A 116 2.19 -4.19 7.02
N ILE A 117 0.99 -4.32 6.45
CA ILE A 117 0.47 -5.57 5.92
C ILE A 117 0.92 -5.71 4.47
N ASP A 118 1.71 -6.74 4.19
CA ASP A 118 2.14 -7.08 2.83
C ASP A 118 0.91 -7.37 1.96
N SER A 119 0.83 -6.71 0.81
CA SER A 119 -0.38 -6.72 -0.01
C SER A 119 -0.67 -8.11 -0.62
N TRP A 120 0.37 -8.93 -0.86
CA TRP A 120 0.18 -10.33 -1.29
C TRP A 120 -0.49 -11.18 -0.22
N PHE A 121 -0.08 -11.01 1.04
CA PHE A 121 -0.75 -11.69 2.15
C PHE A 121 -2.20 -11.20 2.28
N LEU A 122 -2.44 -9.90 2.06
CA LEU A 122 -3.79 -9.34 2.09
C LEU A 122 -4.70 -9.91 0.99
N GLN A 123 -4.17 -10.25 -0.19
CA GLN A 123 -4.95 -10.96 -1.22
C GLN A 123 -5.41 -12.34 -0.74
N SER A 124 -4.51 -13.13 -0.14
CA SER A 124 -4.86 -14.42 0.48
C SER A 124 -5.88 -14.24 1.60
N TRP A 125 -5.72 -13.21 2.43
CA TRP A 125 -6.66 -12.86 3.48
C TRP A 125 -8.07 -12.62 2.94
N VAL A 126 -8.22 -11.79 1.90
CA VAL A 126 -9.52 -11.50 1.29
C VAL A 126 -10.16 -12.77 0.71
N HIS A 127 -9.35 -13.69 0.17
CA HIS A 127 -9.83 -14.98 -0.30
C HIS A 127 -10.36 -15.85 0.85
N ASP A 128 -9.56 -16.03 1.91
CA ASP A 128 -9.86 -16.85 3.07
C ASP A 128 -11.07 -16.33 3.85
N TYR A 129 -11.37 -15.03 3.76
CA TYR A 129 -12.54 -14.45 4.41
C TYR A 129 -13.86 -15.12 3.98
N LYS A 130 -13.96 -15.63 2.75
CA LYS A 130 -15.17 -16.33 2.28
C LYS A 130 -15.43 -17.59 3.10
N GLU A 131 -14.38 -18.34 3.41
CA GLU A 131 -14.47 -19.52 4.26
C GLU A 131 -14.71 -19.13 5.72
N PHE A 132 -14.01 -18.11 6.21
CA PHE A 132 -14.21 -17.56 7.55
C PHE A 132 -15.64 -17.07 7.80
N GLU A 133 -16.26 -16.41 6.82
CA GLU A 133 -17.63 -15.89 6.94
C GLU A 133 -18.65 -17.05 7.00
N ALA A 134 -18.39 -18.15 6.30
CA ALA A 134 -19.27 -19.32 6.29
C ALA A 134 -19.09 -20.21 7.53
N LYS A 135 -17.84 -20.44 7.97
CA LYS A 135 -17.46 -21.41 9.02
C LYS A 135 -16.27 -20.89 9.84
N PRO A 136 -16.45 -19.85 10.67
CA PRO A 136 -15.35 -19.20 11.38
C PRO A 136 -14.57 -20.14 12.31
N GLU A 137 -15.24 -21.16 12.86
CA GLU A 137 -14.65 -22.18 13.74
C GLU A 137 -13.68 -23.14 13.03
N MET A 138 -13.76 -23.25 11.70
CA MET A 138 -12.89 -24.13 10.91
C MET A 138 -11.57 -23.45 10.54
N VAL A 139 -11.51 -22.12 10.61
CA VAL A 139 -10.31 -21.35 10.26
C VAL A 139 -9.28 -21.43 11.37
N LYS A 140 -8.09 -21.96 11.04
CA LYS A 140 -6.97 -22.07 11.97
C LYS A 140 -6.05 -20.86 11.87
N PHE A 141 -6.04 -20.01 12.90
CA PHE A 141 -5.09 -18.90 13.02
C PHE A 141 -3.77 -19.32 13.66
N LYS A 142 -3.82 -20.18 14.69
CA LYS A 142 -2.63 -20.74 15.32
C LYS A 142 -2.02 -21.84 14.45
N GLY A 143 -0.70 -21.85 14.33
CA GLY A 143 0.07 -22.74 13.46
C GLY A 143 -0.05 -22.42 11.96
N SER A 144 -0.58 -21.24 11.60
CA SER A 144 -0.76 -20.84 10.19
C SER A 144 0.01 -19.56 9.84
N GLY A 145 -0.07 -19.15 8.58
CA GLY A 145 0.51 -17.89 8.11
C GLY A 145 -0.01 -16.66 8.88
N TYR A 146 -1.22 -16.71 9.43
CA TYR A 146 -1.78 -15.62 10.24
C TYR A 146 -1.04 -15.45 11.57
N GLU A 147 -0.60 -16.53 12.21
CA GLU A 147 0.29 -16.45 13.36
C GLU A 147 1.65 -15.86 12.98
N GLY A 148 2.20 -16.26 11.83
CA GLY A 148 3.42 -15.65 11.28
C GLY A 148 3.27 -14.14 11.05
N LEU A 149 2.16 -13.71 10.44
CA LEU A 149 1.88 -12.30 10.21
C LEU A 149 1.73 -11.53 11.53
N ALA A 150 0.91 -12.03 12.46
CA ALA A 150 0.65 -11.37 13.73
C ALA A 150 1.88 -11.28 14.63
N ASN A 151 2.86 -12.18 14.46
CA ASN A 151 4.14 -12.15 15.15
C ASN A 151 5.24 -11.35 14.41
N GLY A 152 4.91 -10.69 13.29
CA GLY A 152 5.88 -9.91 12.51
C GLY A 152 6.94 -10.77 11.81
N LEU A 153 6.62 -12.02 11.48
CA LEU A 153 7.49 -12.98 10.79
C LEU A 153 7.25 -13.03 9.28
N ILE A 154 6.25 -12.30 8.78
CA ILE A 154 5.94 -12.14 7.36
C ILE A 154 6.07 -10.66 6.98
N PRO A 155 6.76 -10.32 5.87
CA PRO A 155 7.47 -11.23 4.98
C PRO A 155 8.72 -11.85 5.62
N THR A 156 9.05 -13.09 5.23
CA THR A 156 10.11 -13.90 5.86
C THR A 156 11.52 -13.31 5.76
N TYR A 157 11.77 -12.45 4.76
CA TYR A 157 13.08 -11.83 4.52
C TYR A 157 13.19 -10.42 5.12
N ILE A 158 12.10 -9.83 5.64
CA ILE A 158 12.09 -8.50 6.30
C ILE A 158 11.29 -8.50 7.60
N GLN A 159 11.49 -9.53 8.43
CA GLN A 159 10.78 -9.70 9.69
C GLN A 159 11.06 -8.55 10.67
N THR A 160 10.00 -8.08 11.33
CA THR A 160 10.06 -7.11 12.44
C THR A 160 10.11 -7.80 13.80
N LYS A 161 9.58 -9.04 13.89
CA LYS A 161 9.45 -9.82 15.13
C LYS A 161 8.63 -9.11 16.22
N LEU A 162 7.77 -8.17 15.83
CA LEU A 162 6.89 -7.44 16.75
C LEU A 162 5.50 -8.06 16.72
N ARG A 163 5.09 -8.67 17.84
CA ARG A 163 3.75 -9.23 18.00
C ARG A 163 2.68 -8.15 18.08
N TRP A 164 1.61 -8.33 17.31
CA TRP A 164 0.42 -7.48 17.34
C TRP A 164 -0.16 -7.36 18.74
N PHE A 165 -0.75 -6.21 19.04
CA PHE A 165 -1.38 -5.86 20.32
C PHE A 165 -0.41 -5.75 21.52
N THR A 166 0.68 -6.52 21.56
CA THR A 166 1.73 -6.42 22.59
C THR A 166 2.76 -5.34 22.23
N TYR A 167 3.27 -5.37 21.00
CA TYR A 167 4.34 -4.49 20.53
C TYR A 167 3.95 -3.63 19.32
N VAL A 168 2.79 -3.90 18.73
CA VAL A 168 2.24 -3.12 17.61
C VAL A 168 0.83 -2.69 17.98
N ASP A 169 0.56 -1.39 17.84
CA ASP A 169 -0.75 -0.78 18.08
C ASP A 169 -1.48 -0.48 16.77
N HIS A 170 -0.71 -0.23 15.70
CA HIS A 170 -1.24 0.24 14.42
C HIS A 170 -0.80 -0.63 13.26
N LEU A 171 -1.77 -1.06 12.45
CA LEU A 171 -1.53 -1.74 11.20
C LEU A 171 -1.86 -0.80 10.05
N TYR A 172 -1.02 -0.78 9.02
CA TYR A 172 -1.26 -0.01 7.81
C TYR A 172 -1.15 -0.90 6.58
N GLY A 173 -1.85 -0.54 5.51
CA GLY A 173 -1.74 -1.27 4.26
C GLY A 173 -2.59 -0.65 3.17
N VAL A 174 -2.57 -1.29 2.01
CA VAL A 174 -3.35 -0.88 0.84
C VAL A 174 -4.20 -2.06 0.40
N LEU A 175 -5.49 -1.83 0.21
CA LEU A 175 -6.49 -2.84 -0.17
C LEU A 175 -6.96 -2.59 -1.61
N ASN A 176 -7.05 -3.66 -2.41
CA ASN A 176 -7.77 -3.63 -3.69
C ASN A 176 -9.27 -3.81 -3.43
N THR A 177 -10.09 -2.86 -3.85
CA THR A 177 -11.55 -2.91 -3.69
C THR A 177 -12.26 -3.39 -4.95
N GLY A 178 -11.66 -4.37 -5.63
CA GLY A 178 -12.15 -4.92 -6.89
C GLY A 178 -11.67 -4.13 -8.11
N GLY A 179 -11.40 -4.89 -9.19
CA GLY A 179 -10.87 -4.32 -10.42
C GLY A 179 -9.55 -3.59 -10.16
N ASN A 180 -9.52 -2.31 -10.52
CA ASN A 180 -8.29 -1.52 -10.57
C ASN A 180 -8.27 -0.36 -9.56
N HIS A 181 -9.03 -0.48 -8.46
CA HIS A 181 -9.10 0.55 -7.44
C HIS A 181 -8.37 0.14 -6.15
N TRP A 182 -7.46 1.00 -5.70
CA TRP A 182 -6.66 0.84 -4.50
C TRP A 182 -7.02 1.90 -3.46
N VAL A 183 -7.14 1.49 -2.20
CA VAL A 183 -7.39 2.37 -1.06
C VAL A 183 -6.41 2.10 0.06
N GLY A 184 -5.95 3.16 0.74
CA GLY A 184 -5.12 3.03 1.92
C GLY A 184 -5.98 2.72 3.15
N PHE A 185 -5.43 2.01 4.13
CA PHE A 185 -6.11 1.78 5.39
C PHE A 185 -5.19 1.89 6.60
N HIS A 186 -5.82 2.19 7.74
CA HIS A 186 -5.21 2.20 9.06
C HIS A 186 -6.09 1.40 10.01
N VAL A 187 -5.49 0.50 10.78
CA VAL A 187 -6.13 -0.21 11.88
C VAL A 187 -5.52 0.25 13.20
N ASP A 188 -6.37 0.65 14.15
CA ASP A 188 -6.00 0.86 15.54
C ASP A 188 -6.47 -0.36 16.34
N LEU A 189 -5.52 -1.21 16.75
CA LEU A 189 -5.80 -2.49 17.40
C LEU A 189 -6.43 -2.31 18.79
N HIS A 190 -6.02 -1.29 19.53
CA HIS A 190 -6.53 -1.01 20.87
C HIS A 190 -7.88 -0.28 20.83
N LYS A 191 -8.13 0.56 19.82
CA LYS A 191 -9.44 1.19 19.61
C LYS A 191 -10.41 0.35 18.79
N GLU A 192 -9.99 -0.85 18.37
CA GLU A 192 -10.78 -1.78 17.57
C GLU A 192 -11.41 -1.11 16.34
N LYS A 193 -10.61 -0.35 15.59
CA LYS A 193 -11.09 0.51 14.50
C LYS A 193 -10.30 0.31 13.22
N VAL A 194 -11.00 0.32 12.09
CA VAL A 194 -10.44 0.33 10.74
C VAL A 194 -10.90 1.59 9.99
N ASP A 195 -9.94 2.43 9.61
CA ASP A 195 -10.15 3.63 8.82
C ASP A 195 -9.72 3.39 7.35
N CYS A 196 -10.61 3.73 6.41
CA CYS A 196 -10.37 3.66 4.97
C CYS A 196 -10.09 5.06 4.39
N TYR A 197 -9.02 5.17 3.62
CA TYR A 197 -8.55 6.39 2.96
C TYR A 197 -8.65 6.20 1.46
N ASP A 198 -9.71 6.75 0.90
CA ASP A 198 -10.10 6.57 -0.50
C ASP A 198 -9.93 7.87 -1.28
N SER A 199 -9.14 7.81 -2.36
CA SER A 199 -8.88 8.94 -3.25
C SER A 199 -9.91 9.11 -4.37
N ILE A 200 -10.87 8.18 -4.49
CA ILE A 200 -11.97 8.22 -5.47
C ILE A 200 -13.29 8.06 -4.70
N VAL A 201 -13.59 9.03 -3.82
CA VAL A 201 -14.77 8.94 -2.96
C VAL A 201 -16.06 9.00 -3.77
N GLY A 202 -16.10 9.88 -4.78
CA GLY A 202 -17.31 10.20 -5.53
C GLY A 202 -18.38 10.84 -4.64
N GLU A 203 -19.65 10.55 -4.92
CA GLU A 203 -20.76 10.89 -4.04
C GLU A 203 -20.90 9.84 -2.92
N GLN A 204 -20.96 10.31 -1.67
CA GLN A 204 -21.14 9.44 -0.51
C GLN A 204 -22.60 9.11 -0.30
N THR A 205 -23.05 8.01 -0.90
CA THR A 205 -24.36 7.42 -0.66
C THR A 205 -24.26 6.25 0.33
N LEU A 206 -25.37 5.90 0.98
CA LEU A 206 -25.44 4.70 1.83
C LEU A 206 -24.95 3.45 1.09
N GLU A 207 -25.33 3.31 -0.19
CA GLU A 207 -24.90 2.20 -1.02
C GLU A 207 -23.37 2.18 -1.22
N SER A 208 -22.76 3.34 -1.50
CA SER A 208 -21.31 3.45 -1.66
C SER A 208 -20.55 3.10 -0.38
N GLU A 209 -21.06 3.52 0.78
CA GLU A 209 -20.48 3.21 2.09
C GLU A 209 -20.61 1.72 2.43
N LEU A 210 -21.76 1.10 2.13
CA LEU A 210 -21.96 -0.34 2.29
C LEU A 210 -21.07 -1.16 1.36
N ARG A 211 -20.89 -0.74 0.10
CA ARG A 211 -19.95 -1.38 -0.83
C ARG A 211 -18.52 -1.35 -0.29
N MET A 212 -18.07 -0.19 0.19
CA MET A 212 -16.75 -0.07 0.80
C MET A 212 -16.61 -0.92 2.06
N LEU A 213 -17.60 -0.90 2.95
CA LEU A 213 -17.61 -1.76 4.12
C LEU A 213 -17.49 -3.24 3.74
N ASN A 214 -18.15 -3.68 2.66
CA ASN A 214 -18.07 -5.08 2.21
C ASN A 214 -16.63 -5.48 1.83
N PHE A 215 -15.85 -4.61 1.18
CA PHE A 215 -14.43 -4.87 0.92
C PHE A 215 -13.58 -4.93 2.19
N PHE A 216 -13.99 -4.23 3.25
CA PHE A 216 -13.29 -4.16 4.53
C PHE A 216 -13.74 -5.22 5.56
N ARG A 217 -14.75 -6.03 5.24
CA ARG A 217 -15.19 -7.15 6.09
C ARG A 217 -14.07 -8.14 6.46
N PRO A 218 -13.15 -8.53 5.54
CA PRO A 218 -11.99 -9.34 5.88
C PRO A 218 -11.17 -8.78 7.03
N LEU A 219 -10.88 -7.47 7.01
CA LEU A 219 -10.10 -6.80 8.05
C LEU A 219 -10.92 -6.68 9.35
N THR A 220 -12.14 -6.14 9.26
CA THR A 220 -12.98 -5.88 10.45
C THR A 220 -13.41 -7.15 11.19
N GLY A 221 -13.53 -8.28 10.47
CA GLY A 221 -13.97 -9.56 11.02
C GLY A 221 -12.83 -10.48 11.45
N MET A 222 -11.76 -10.61 10.65
CA MET A 222 -10.70 -11.58 10.95
C MET A 222 -9.65 -11.03 11.91
N ILE A 223 -9.36 -9.72 11.93
CA ILE A 223 -8.43 -9.15 12.92
C ILE A 223 -8.83 -9.51 14.36
N PRO A 224 -10.07 -9.25 14.83
CA PRO A 224 -10.45 -9.64 16.19
C PRO A 224 -10.38 -11.15 16.42
N ALA A 225 -10.64 -11.99 15.41
CA ALA A 225 -10.55 -13.44 15.53
C ALA A 225 -9.08 -13.94 15.63
N ILE A 226 -8.18 -13.36 14.83
CA ILE A 226 -6.73 -13.57 14.92
C ILE A 226 -6.25 -13.19 16.32
N LEU A 227 -6.65 -12.01 16.80
CA LEU A 227 -6.25 -11.54 18.13
C LEU A 227 -6.80 -12.45 19.24
N ASN A 228 -8.05 -12.93 19.16
CA ASN A 228 -8.59 -13.89 20.14
C ASN A 228 -7.84 -15.23 20.14
N ALA A 229 -7.34 -15.66 18.99
CA ALA A 229 -6.65 -16.94 18.86
C ALA A 229 -5.18 -16.89 19.31
N LEU A 230 -4.54 -15.72 19.23
CA LEU A 230 -3.09 -15.57 19.38
C LEU A 230 -2.66 -14.72 20.58
N ILE A 231 -3.51 -13.81 21.07
CA ILE A 231 -3.19 -12.95 22.19
C ILE A 231 -3.76 -13.57 23.47
N PRO A 232 -2.92 -13.80 24.51
CA PRO A 232 -3.37 -14.32 25.78
C PRO A 232 -4.50 -13.49 26.44
N ASP A 233 -5.42 -14.18 27.11
CA ASP A 233 -6.62 -13.59 27.72
C ASP A 233 -6.31 -12.56 28.83
N ASP A 234 -5.15 -12.68 29.48
CA ASP A 234 -4.64 -11.73 30.48
C ASP A 234 -4.14 -10.41 29.86
N ILE A 235 -3.79 -10.44 28.56
CA ILE A 235 -3.39 -9.25 27.79
C ILE A 235 -4.60 -8.61 27.10
N ARG A 236 -5.50 -9.43 26.54
CA ARG A 236 -6.69 -8.96 25.81
C ARG A 236 -7.86 -9.88 26.08
N VAL A 237 -8.94 -9.32 26.63
CA VAL A 237 -10.21 -10.04 26.78
C VAL A 237 -10.76 -10.42 25.39
N PRO A 238 -11.00 -11.71 25.10
CA PRO A 238 -11.55 -12.14 23.82
C PRO A 238 -12.95 -11.56 23.57
N THR A 239 -13.23 -11.19 22.31
CA THR A 239 -14.51 -10.61 21.92
C THR A 239 -14.95 -11.07 20.53
N LYS A 240 -16.26 -11.27 20.35
CA LYS A 240 -16.87 -11.54 19.03
C LYS A 240 -17.22 -10.27 18.26
N LYS A 241 -16.99 -9.08 18.84
CA LYS A 241 -17.28 -7.81 18.18
C LYS A 241 -16.33 -7.63 16.99
N LYS A 242 -16.91 -7.22 15.85
CA LYS A 242 -16.14 -6.75 14.71
C LYS A 242 -15.56 -5.38 15.01
N PHE A 243 -14.41 -5.07 14.42
CA PHE A 243 -13.85 -3.73 14.51
C PHE A 243 -14.75 -2.72 13.79
N VAL A 244 -14.80 -1.50 14.32
CA VAL A 244 -15.59 -0.41 13.75
C VAL A 244 -14.93 0.07 12.46
N PHE A 245 -15.70 0.07 11.36
CA PHE A 245 -15.25 0.63 10.09
C PHE A 245 -15.62 2.11 9.97
N ARG A 246 -14.74 2.90 9.35
CA ARG A 246 -15.03 4.27 8.94
C ARG A 246 -14.29 4.61 7.64
N ARG A 247 -15.04 5.00 6.60
CA ARG A 247 -14.46 5.66 5.42
C ARG A 247 -14.24 7.14 5.73
N ARG A 248 -13.03 7.63 5.45
CA ARG A 248 -12.66 9.03 5.66
C ARG A 248 -13.25 9.88 4.52
N THR A 249 -13.70 11.09 4.84
CA THR A 249 -14.41 11.94 3.89
C THR A 249 -13.43 12.69 2.98
N LYS A 250 -13.93 13.17 1.84
CA LYS A 250 -13.19 14.03 0.89
C LYS A 250 -12.69 15.36 1.48
N ARG A 251 -13.16 15.75 2.67
CA ARG A 251 -12.63 16.92 3.40
C ARG A 251 -11.25 16.67 4.01
N ILE A 252 -10.89 15.40 4.18
CA ILE A 252 -9.67 14.96 4.86
C ILE A 252 -8.76 14.22 3.89
N VAL A 253 -9.33 13.51 2.93
CA VAL A 253 -8.58 12.69 1.97
C VAL A 253 -8.46 13.41 0.64
N PRO A 254 -7.25 13.72 0.15
CA PRO A 254 -7.04 14.23 -1.20
C PRO A 254 -7.66 13.34 -2.26
N GLN A 255 -8.21 13.96 -3.31
CA GLN A 255 -8.92 13.25 -4.37
C GLN A 255 -8.05 13.15 -5.62
N ASN A 256 -8.14 12.00 -6.27
CA ASN A 256 -7.50 11.67 -7.54
C ASN A 256 -8.52 11.93 -8.65
N ASN A 257 -8.44 13.10 -9.28
CA ASN A 257 -9.32 13.42 -10.40
C ASN A 257 -8.75 12.86 -11.71
N LEU A 258 -7.42 12.74 -11.82
CA LEU A 258 -6.74 12.12 -12.95
C LEU A 258 -6.63 10.59 -12.78
N ARG A 259 -7.68 9.88 -13.21
CA ARG A 259 -7.79 8.41 -13.11
C ARG A 259 -6.47 7.66 -13.40
N GLY A 260 -6.17 6.67 -12.56
CA GLY A 260 -4.99 5.80 -12.69
C GLY A 260 -3.97 5.93 -11.55
N ASP A 261 -4.06 7.00 -10.76
CA ASP A 261 -3.14 7.27 -9.66
C ASP A 261 -3.57 6.73 -8.28
N CYS A 262 -4.70 6.01 -8.16
CA CYS A 262 -5.24 5.63 -6.84
C CYS A 262 -4.29 4.77 -6.00
N GLY A 263 -3.45 3.94 -6.64
CA GLY A 263 -2.39 3.20 -5.96
C GLY A 263 -1.29 4.10 -5.39
N VAL A 264 -0.89 5.15 -6.11
CA VAL A 264 0.08 6.15 -5.65
C VAL A 264 -0.50 6.88 -4.43
N TYR A 265 -1.73 7.40 -4.55
CA TYR A 265 -2.44 8.05 -3.44
C TYR A 265 -2.54 7.14 -2.21
N ALA A 266 -2.98 5.89 -2.38
CA ALA A 266 -3.13 4.93 -1.28
C ALA A 266 -1.82 4.68 -0.53
N LEU A 267 -0.71 4.50 -1.25
CA LEU A 267 0.61 4.31 -0.66
C LEU A 267 1.10 5.56 0.08
N LYS A 268 0.91 6.75 -0.50
CA LYS A 268 1.28 8.02 0.16
C LYS A 268 0.43 8.30 1.39
N PHE A 269 -0.85 7.93 1.40
CA PHE A 269 -1.68 8.01 2.60
C PHE A 269 -1.13 7.13 3.71
N VAL A 270 -0.80 5.87 3.41
CA VAL A 270 -0.21 4.94 4.38
C VAL A 270 1.09 5.49 4.97
N GLU A 271 1.99 5.97 4.11
CA GLU A 271 3.27 6.54 4.52
C GLU A 271 3.10 7.78 5.42
N CYS A 272 2.27 8.74 5.00
CA CYS A 272 2.00 9.95 5.77
C CYS A 272 1.34 9.64 7.12
N LEU A 273 0.40 8.69 7.17
CA LEU A 273 -0.25 8.25 8.42
C LEU A 273 0.73 7.58 9.39
N ALA A 274 1.73 6.85 8.89
CA ALA A 274 2.75 6.21 9.72
C ALA A 274 3.80 7.23 10.22
N LEU A 275 4.17 8.19 9.37
CA LEU A 275 5.05 9.31 9.73
C LEU A 275 4.35 10.33 10.64
N GLY A 276 3.01 10.34 10.65
CA GLY A 276 2.22 11.30 11.40
C GLY A 276 2.32 12.71 10.84
N VAL A 277 2.26 12.84 9.51
CA VAL A 277 2.30 14.12 8.78
C VAL A 277 1.07 14.27 7.88
N ALA A 278 0.73 15.53 7.54
CA ALA A 278 -0.40 15.88 6.69
C ALA A 278 -0.33 15.31 5.28
N PHE A 279 -1.48 15.21 4.65
CA PHE A 279 -1.59 14.85 3.23
C PHE A 279 -1.41 16.06 2.30
N ASP A 280 -1.07 17.22 2.85
CA ASP A 280 -0.88 18.47 2.10
C ASP A 280 0.25 18.30 1.08
N GLY A 281 -0.08 18.42 -0.20
CA GLY A 281 0.85 18.18 -1.31
C GLY A 281 0.62 16.87 -2.06
N ILE A 282 -0.24 15.97 -1.58
CA ILE A 282 -0.76 14.86 -2.40
C ILE A 282 -1.87 15.40 -3.30
N SER A 283 -1.57 15.61 -4.57
CA SER A 283 -2.52 16.11 -5.56
C SER A 283 -2.17 15.64 -6.97
N ASP A 284 -3.09 15.84 -7.93
CA ASP A 284 -2.90 15.47 -9.32
C ASP A 284 -1.70 16.24 -9.93
N GLU A 285 -1.46 17.47 -9.47
CA GLU A 285 -0.36 18.35 -9.92
C GLU A 285 1.01 17.82 -9.49
N ASN A 286 1.11 17.28 -8.26
CA ASN A 286 2.37 16.81 -7.69
C ASN A 286 2.64 15.32 -7.93
N ILE A 287 1.64 14.57 -8.45
CA ILE A 287 1.67 13.11 -8.47
C ILE A 287 2.85 12.53 -9.24
N GLN A 288 3.31 13.22 -10.30
CA GLN A 288 4.47 12.79 -11.09
C GLN A 288 5.78 12.85 -10.28
N GLY A 289 5.95 13.87 -9.44
CA GLY A 289 7.09 13.96 -8.52
C GLY A 289 7.05 12.85 -7.48
N LEU A 290 5.87 12.56 -6.94
CA LEU A 290 5.67 11.48 -5.97
C LEU A 290 5.96 10.11 -6.59
N ARG A 291 5.52 9.87 -7.83
CA ARG A 291 5.84 8.68 -8.61
C ARG A 291 7.34 8.47 -8.79
N MET A 292 8.07 9.52 -9.20
CA MET A 292 9.53 9.48 -9.34
C MET A 292 10.21 9.15 -8.01
N LYS A 293 9.80 9.82 -6.92
CA LYS A 293 10.34 9.55 -5.57
C LYS A 293 10.11 8.10 -5.17
N MET A 294 8.89 7.58 -5.35
CA MET A 294 8.57 6.19 -5.00
C MET A 294 9.38 5.19 -5.82
N ALA A 295 9.57 5.42 -7.12
CA ALA A 295 10.39 4.57 -7.97
C ALA A 295 11.86 4.56 -7.51
N ALA A 296 12.42 5.74 -7.25
CA ALA A 296 13.81 5.87 -6.79
C ALA A 296 14.01 5.22 -5.42
N ASP A 297 13.08 5.40 -4.49
CA ASP A 297 13.13 4.77 -3.16
C ASP A 297 13.05 3.24 -3.26
N VAL A 298 12.19 2.70 -4.13
CA VAL A 298 12.11 1.25 -4.37
C VAL A 298 13.38 0.73 -5.06
N PHE A 299 13.99 1.49 -5.96
CA PHE A 299 15.24 1.10 -6.62
C PHE A 299 16.41 1.05 -5.64
N ASP A 300 16.53 2.07 -4.80
CA ASP A 300 17.60 2.25 -3.81
C ASP A 300 17.45 1.28 -2.62
N GLU A 301 16.27 1.21 -2.00
CA GLU A 301 16.04 0.46 -0.77
C GLU A 301 15.49 -0.95 -1.01
N GLY A 302 14.89 -1.18 -2.19
CA GLY A 302 14.27 -2.44 -2.53
C GLY A 302 15.25 -3.56 -2.84
N ASN A 303 16.55 -3.27 -3.08
CA ASN A 303 17.56 -4.23 -3.57
C ASN A 303 17.10 -4.91 -4.90
N CYS A 304 17.86 -4.81 -5.99
CA CYS A 304 17.56 -5.51 -7.28
C CYS A 304 17.15 -6.99 -7.14
N SER A 305 17.56 -7.69 -6.07
CA SER A 305 17.18 -9.07 -5.79
C SER A 305 15.73 -9.29 -5.36
N LEU A 306 15.02 -8.28 -4.81
CA LEU A 306 13.61 -8.44 -4.51
C LEU A 306 12.81 -8.49 -5.81
N VAL A 307 13.17 -7.71 -6.83
CA VAL A 307 12.56 -7.78 -8.19
C VAL A 307 12.77 -9.11 -8.89
N SER A 308 14.00 -9.62 -8.87
CA SER A 308 14.33 -10.95 -9.36
C SER A 308 13.68 -12.10 -8.57
N ARG A 309 13.49 -11.95 -7.24
CA ARG A 309 12.76 -12.92 -6.40
C ARG A 309 11.23 -12.78 -6.53
N TYR A 310 10.71 -11.60 -6.91
CA TYR A 310 9.28 -11.35 -7.18
C TYR A 310 8.78 -12.21 -8.34
N VAL A 311 9.56 -12.32 -9.43
CA VAL A 311 9.22 -13.15 -10.60
C VAL A 311 9.19 -14.64 -10.22
N ARG A 312 10.16 -15.11 -9.42
CA ARG A 312 10.22 -16.52 -8.98
C ARG A 312 9.07 -16.94 -8.05
N TYR A 313 8.61 -16.06 -7.17
CA TYR A 313 7.45 -16.34 -6.31
C TYR A 313 6.13 -16.37 -7.09
N SER A 314 6.03 -15.64 -8.21
CA SER A 314 4.89 -15.71 -9.14
C SER A 314 4.82 -17.06 -9.86
N SER A 315 5.97 -17.69 -10.13
CA SER A 315 6.06 -19.03 -10.71
C SER A 315 5.89 -20.17 -9.70
N ASP A 316 6.22 -19.98 -8.42
CA ASP A 316 6.13 -21.00 -7.35
C ASP A 316 4.89 -20.80 -6.44
N LYS A 317 3.70 -20.66 -7.03
CA LYS A 317 2.45 -20.72 -6.24
C LYS A 317 2.23 -22.14 -5.69
N PRO A 318 1.71 -22.30 -4.45
CA PRO A 318 1.13 -23.56 -4.01
C PRO A 318 0.04 -23.99 -5.01
N GLN A 319 0.04 -25.26 -5.40
CA GLN A 319 -0.76 -25.84 -6.50
C GLN A 319 -2.30 -25.79 -6.33
N THR A 320 -2.86 -24.94 -5.47
CA THR A 320 -4.29 -24.92 -5.14
C THR A 320 -5.07 -23.74 -5.74
N ILE A 321 -4.52 -22.97 -6.68
CA ILE A 321 -5.24 -21.85 -7.34
C ILE A 321 -5.35 -22.09 -8.86
N PRO A 322 -6.57 -22.22 -9.44
CA PRO A 322 -6.73 -22.40 -10.89
C PRO A 322 -6.24 -21.19 -11.69
N GLN A 323 -5.34 -21.43 -12.64
CA GLN A 323 -4.83 -20.42 -13.56
C GLN A 323 -5.84 -20.21 -14.70
N ASN A 324 -6.56 -19.09 -14.71
CA ASN A 324 -7.23 -18.60 -15.91
C ASN A 324 -6.35 -17.54 -16.59
N ARG A 325 -5.37 -18.01 -17.38
CA ARG A 325 -4.73 -17.22 -18.43
C ARG A 325 -5.43 -17.53 -19.75
N LYS A 326 -6.35 -16.66 -20.19
CA LYS A 326 -6.66 -16.40 -21.60
C LYS A 326 -7.33 -15.04 -21.72
N ILE A 327 -6.54 -13.98 -21.92
CA ILE A 327 -6.99 -12.81 -22.67
C ILE A 327 -5.81 -12.41 -23.54
N PHE A 328 -5.98 -12.66 -24.84
CA PHE A 328 -5.30 -12.14 -26.03
C PHE A 328 -5.24 -13.27 -27.04
N ASN A 329 -6.38 -13.54 -27.68
CA ASN A 329 -6.35 -14.02 -29.06
C ASN A 329 -7.29 -13.13 -29.87
N LYS A 330 -6.68 -12.54 -30.88
CA LYS A 330 -7.26 -11.70 -31.93
C LYS A 330 -8.49 -12.38 -32.52
N SER A 331 -9.60 -11.66 -32.59
CA SER A 331 -10.60 -11.86 -33.63
C SER A 331 -10.29 -10.86 -34.75
N ALA A 332 -9.70 -11.37 -35.82
CA ALA A 332 -9.70 -10.74 -37.14
C ALA A 332 -10.17 -11.80 -38.14
N ASP A 333 -10.91 -11.30 -39.13
CA ASP A 333 -11.29 -11.90 -40.41
C ASP A 333 -12.56 -12.76 -40.50
N SER A 334 -13.64 -12.03 -40.82
CA SER A 334 -14.41 -12.08 -42.09
C SER A 334 -14.83 -13.44 -42.65
N SER A 335 -16.15 -13.59 -42.85
CA SER A 335 -16.72 -14.02 -44.14
C SER A 335 -18.24 -13.84 -44.17
N SER A 336 -18.72 -13.29 -45.29
CA SER A 336 -20.09 -13.11 -45.81
C SER A 336 -21.05 -12.16 -45.08
#